data_AF-A0A2A6L5X6-F1
#
_entry.id   AF-A0A2A6L5X6-F1
#
_cell.length_a   1.000
_cell.length_b   1.000
_cell.length_c   1.000
_cell.angle_alpha   90.00
_cell.angle_beta   90.00
_cell.angle_gamma   90.00
#
_symmetry.space_group_name_H-M   'P 1'
#
loop_
_entity.id
_entity.type
_entity.pdbx_description
1 polymer ?
#
loop_
_entity_poly.entity_id
_entity_poly.type
_entity_poly.pdbx_seq_one_letter_code
_entity_poly.pdbx_strand_id
1 'polypeptide(L)'
;MTDWVVELNADSDTAKRWMKLFPNTSDMPAVITWKHNEIERVVLSAKEIGEASKPVEAHAVASAIISLMNSIATVRGAAAVTAGIVYDRANPNYKGMITASISLTMPSLFVSAVIYTHGAAPSERSPSPTSAQMQYKAAERNNHYRDALRYLSESDDWQSLYKVQEALAKIRSEDSWRCISKSEWNRLKRTANEPRHHENKVRTPQPMLHHQAVDYVVKMLDEAASVVAAVEVSSL
;
A
#
# COMPACT_ATOMS: atom_id res chain seq x y z
N MET A 1 19.77 -20.88 10.60
CA MET A 1 18.43 -20.56 10.09
C MET A 1 18.61 -19.30 9.26
N THR A 2 18.22 -19.33 7.98
CA THR A 2 18.32 -18.15 7.11
C THR A 2 17.31 -17.10 7.56
N ASP A 3 17.66 -15.83 7.44
CA ASP A 3 16.78 -14.71 7.78
C ASP A 3 16.90 -13.63 6.71
N TRP A 4 16.18 -13.83 5.61
CA TRP A 4 16.27 -12.96 4.45
C TRP A 4 15.57 -11.61 4.67
N VAL A 5 16.20 -10.55 4.17
CA VAL A 5 15.61 -9.22 3.99
C VAL A 5 15.94 -8.69 2.60
N VAL A 6 15.10 -7.80 2.09
CA VAL A 6 15.28 -7.22 0.75
C VAL A 6 15.42 -5.72 0.87
N GLU A 7 16.51 -5.17 0.34
CA GLU A 7 16.71 -3.72 0.25
C GLU A 7 15.65 -3.06 -0.63
N LEU A 8 15.23 -1.87 -0.24
CA LEU A 8 14.32 -1.05 -1.04
C LEU A 8 15.12 0.02 -1.77
N ASN A 9 14.99 0.03 -3.10
CA ASN A 9 15.55 1.11 -3.90
C ASN A 9 14.62 2.32 -3.79
N ALA A 10 15.01 3.27 -2.94
CA ALA A 10 14.27 4.50 -2.70
C ALA A 10 15.23 5.64 -2.34
N ASP A 11 14.89 6.88 -2.71
CA ASP A 11 15.55 8.05 -2.13
C ASP A 11 15.21 8.20 -0.64
N SER A 12 15.95 9.06 0.08
CA SER A 12 15.79 9.24 1.53
C SER A 12 14.38 9.65 1.95
N ASP A 13 13.71 10.49 1.16
CA ASP A 13 12.39 11.02 1.50
C ASP A 13 11.31 9.96 1.26
N THR A 14 11.40 9.25 0.14
CA THR A 14 10.54 8.10 -0.16
C THR A 14 10.70 7.02 0.91
N ALA A 15 11.93 6.66 1.29
CA ALA A 15 12.18 5.71 2.37
C ALA A 15 11.54 6.13 3.70
N LYS A 16 11.66 7.41 4.08
CA LYS A 16 11.02 7.95 5.30
C LYS A 16 9.49 7.88 5.24
N ARG A 17 8.88 8.17 4.09
CA ARG A 17 7.42 8.03 3.93
C ARG A 17 7.01 6.56 4.06
N TRP A 18 7.76 5.64 3.45
CA TRP A 18 7.51 4.21 3.53
C TRP A 18 7.65 3.66 4.96
N MET A 19 8.67 4.06 5.72
CA MET A 19 8.80 3.70 7.13
C MET A 19 7.63 4.20 8.00
N LYS A 20 7.08 5.37 7.68
CA LYS A 20 5.88 5.89 8.35
C LYS A 20 4.61 5.14 7.96
N LEU A 21 4.49 4.73 6.70
CA LEU A 21 3.35 3.97 6.20
C LEU A 21 3.38 2.52 6.69
N PHE A 22 4.55 1.91 6.79
CA PHE A 22 4.73 0.50 7.10
C PHE A 22 5.75 0.32 8.25
N PRO A 23 5.45 0.79 9.47
CA PRO A 23 6.33 0.63 10.62
C PRO A 23 6.39 -0.84 11.08
N ASN A 24 7.38 -1.17 11.91
CA ASN A 24 7.50 -2.53 12.44
C ASN A 24 6.41 -2.84 13.48
N THR A 25 5.45 -3.71 13.13
CA THR A 25 4.34 -4.13 14.02
C THR A 25 4.34 -5.62 14.35
N SER A 26 5.46 -6.32 14.16
CA SER A 26 5.71 -7.75 14.45
C SER A 26 5.02 -8.80 13.54
N ASP A 27 3.83 -8.54 13.01
CA ASP A 27 3.04 -9.53 12.24
C ASP A 27 2.73 -9.12 10.79
N MET A 28 3.23 -7.97 10.34
CA MET A 28 2.96 -7.43 9.00
C MET A 28 4.26 -6.97 8.33
N PRO A 29 4.30 -6.91 6.99
CA PRO A 29 5.43 -6.34 6.29
C PRO A 29 5.74 -4.94 6.78
N ALA A 30 7.02 -4.70 7.02
CA ALA A 30 7.53 -3.47 7.59
C ALA A 30 8.75 -2.99 6.82
N VAL A 31 8.88 -1.68 6.70
CA VAL A 31 10.11 -1.04 6.25
C VAL A 31 10.90 -0.61 7.46
N ILE A 32 12.10 -1.14 7.57
CA ILE A 32 13.00 -0.87 8.69
C ILE A 32 14.35 -0.42 8.18
N THR A 33 15.06 0.27 9.06
CA THR A 33 16.47 0.57 8.84
C THR A 33 17.32 -0.55 9.43
N TRP A 34 18.29 -1.02 8.66
CA TRP A 34 19.21 -2.08 9.05
C TRP A 34 20.65 -1.68 8.74
N LYS A 35 21.54 -1.79 9.74
CA LYS A 35 22.97 -1.50 9.57
C LYS A 35 23.72 -2.75 9.14
N HIS A 36 24.30 -2.72 7.95
CA HIS A 36 25.08 -3.83 7.37
C HIS A 36 26.43 -3.32 6.85
N ASN A 37 27.54 -3.85 7.40
CA ASN A 37 28.90 -3.44 7.06
C ASN A 37 29.12 -1.92 7.16
N GLU A 38 28.72 -1.33 8.29
CA GLU A 38 28.74 0.12 8.56
C GLU A 38 27.85 0.99 7.65
N ILE A 39 27.13 0.40 6.70
CA ILE A 39 26.18 1.09 5.82
C ILE A 39 24.77 0.90 6.36
N GLU A 40 24.07 2.02 6.55
CA GLU A 40 22.66 2.02 6.88
C GLU A 40 21.82 1.75 5.62
N ARG A 41 20.97 0.72 5.66
CA ARG A 41 20.13 0.29 4.53
C ARG A 41 18.67 0.31 4.93
N VAL A 42 17.83 0.64 3.97
CA VAL A 42 16.38 0.58 4.12
C VAL A 42 15.92 -0.75 3.52
N VAL A 43 15.34 -1.61 4.35
CA VAL A 43 14.97 -2.96 3.95
C VAL A 43 13.50 -3.25 4.25
N LEU A 44 12.90 -4.07 3.39
CA LEU A 44 11.65 -4.75 3.65
C LEU A 44 11.90 -5.97 4.52
N SER A 45 11.22 -6.00 5.66
CA SER A 45 11.15 -7.15 6.55
C SER A 45 9.73 -7.69 6.57
N ALA A 46 9.58 -8.97 6.23
CA ALA A 46 8.34 -9.70 6.33
C ALA A 46 8.66 -11.15 6.68
N LYS A 47 7.76 -11.83 7.39
CA LYS A 47 7.96 -13.21 7.86
C LYS A 47 8.20 -14.16 6.68
N GLU A 48 7.40 -14.03 5.64
CA GLU A 48 7.41 -14.84 4.42
C GLU A 48 8.72 -14.68 3.64
N ILE A 49 9.35 -13.50 3.72
CA ILE A 49 10.68 -13.27 3.13
C ILE A 49 11.71 -14.03 3.96
N GLY A 50 11.69 -13.87 5.29
CA GLY A 50 12.62 -14.51 6.22
C GLY A 50 12.58 -16.05 6.15
N GLU A 51 11.40 -16.62 5.91
CA GLU A 51 11.16 -18.07 5.83
C GLU A 51 11.53 -18.70 4.47
N ALA A 52 11.86 -17.89 3.46
CA ALA A 52 12.22 -18.41 2.14
C ALA A 52 13.48 -19.29 2.19
N SER A 53 13.50 -20.38 1.40
CA SER A 53 14.62 -21.33 1.43
C SER A 53 15.84 -20.83 0.64
N LYS A 54 15.61 -19.95 -0.33
CA LYS A 54 16.62 -19.43 -1.25
C LYS A 54 16.45 -17.91 -1.47
N PRO A 55 17.53 -17.20 -1.78
CA PRO A 55 17.49 -15.75 -2.06
C PRO A 55 16.58 -15.38 -3.25
N VAL A 56 16.48 -16.24 -4.26
CA VAL A 56 15.56 -16.04 -5.41
C VAL A 56 14.10 -16.09 -4.98
N GLU A 57 13.77 -17.03 -4.09
CA GLU A 57 12.41 -17.16 -3.54
C GLU A 57 12.10 -15.95 -2.65
N ALA A 58 13.05 -15.53 -1.80
CA ALA A 58 12.92 -14.32 -0.99
C ALA A 58 12.68 -13.06 -1.85
N HIS A 59 13.38 -12.92 -2.97
CA HIS A 59 13.17 -11.80 -3.90
C HIS A 59 11.79 -11.85 -4.57
N ALA A 60 11.33 -13.03 -4.99
CA ALA A 60 10.02 -13.19 -5.63
C ALA A 60 8.89 -12.86 -4.65
N VAL A 61 8.99 -13.34 -3.40
CA VAL A 61 8.06 -13.01 -2.31
C VAL A 61 8.08 -11.50 -2.03
N ALA A 62 9.27 -10.91 -1.87
CA ALA A 62 9.42 -9.48 -1.65
C ALA A 62 8.82 -8.64 -2.79
N SER A 63 9.02 -9.05 -4.04
CA SER A 63 8.46 -8.36 -5.22
C SER A 63 6.92 -8.36 -5.19
N ALA A 64 6.30 -9.48 -4.81
CA ALA A 64 4.84 -9.56 -4.68
C ALA A 64 4.32 -8.64 -3.54
N ILE A 65 5.02 -8.63 -2.40
CA ILE A 65 4.70 -7.77 -1.26
C ILE A 65 4.85 -6.29 -1.65
N ILE A 66 5.97 -5.91 -2.29
CA ILE A 66 6.26 -4.55 -2.74
C ILE A 66 5.23 -4.08 -3.77
N SER A 67 4.80 -4.94 -4.69
CA SER A 67 3.76 -4.58 -5.66
C SER A 67 2.47 -4.14 -4.98
N LEU A 68 2.03 -4.87 -3.95
CA LEU A 68 0.84 -4.51 -3.19
C LEU A 68 1.06 -3.26 -2.32
N MET A 69 2.20 -3.16 -1.64
CA MET A 69 2.56 -1.97 -0.86
C MET A 69 2.66 -0.72 -1.73
N ASN A 70 3.15 -0.84 -2.98
CA ASN A 70 3.20 0.24 -3.96
C ASN A 70 1.80 0.74 -4.29
N SER A 71 0.81 -0.14 -4.52
CA SER A 71 -0.57 0.30 -4.74
C SER A 71 -1.11 1.11 -3.56
N ILE A 72 -0.84 0.66 -2.33
CA ILE A 72 -1.25 1.38 -1.12
C ILE A 72 -0.51 2.73 -0.99
N ALA A 73 0.80 2.73 -1.21
CA ALA A 73 1.64 3.92 -1.14
C ALA A 73 1.21 4.99 -2.16
N THR A 74 0.94 4.60 -3.41
CA THR A 74 0.45 5.50 -4.46
C THR A 74 -0.88 6.14 -4.07
N VAL A 75 -1.84 5.35 -3.57
CA VAL A 75 -3.14 5.86 -3.09
C VAL A 75 -2.97 6.87 -1.94
N ARG A 76 -1.88 6.74 -1.16
CA ARG A 76 -1.51 7.66 -0.07
C ARG A 76 -0.57 8.79 -0.50
N GLY A 77 -0.30 8.95 -1.80
CA GLY A 77 0.58 10.00 -2.34
C GLY A 77 2.06 9.80 -2.04
N ALA A 78 2.50 8.56 -1.82
CA ALA A 78 3.91 8.20 -1.71
C ALA A 78 4.41 7.59 -3.04
N ALA A 79 5.68 7.81 -3.36
CA ALA A 79 6.31 7.25 -4.54
C ALA A 79 6.47 5.72 -4.41
N ALA A 80 6.41 5.03 -5.54
CA ALA A 80 6.65 3.60 -5.61
C ALA A 80 8.15 3.28 -5.40
N VAL A 81 8.42 2.09 -4.87
CA VAL A 81 9.78 1.56 -4.65
C VAL A 81 9.94 0.23 -5.37
N THR A 82 11.19 -0.20 -5.56
CA THR A 82 11.50 -1.52 -6.12
C THR A 82 12.33 -2.38 -5.19
N ALA A 83 12.25 -3.70 -5.40
CA ALA A 83 13.12 -4.66 -4.76
C ALA A 83 14.57 -4.44 -5.25
N GLY A 84 15.47 -4.27 -4.29
CA GLY A 84 16.90 -4.22 -4.48
C GLY A 84 17.56 -5.53 -4.09
N ILE A 85 18.71 -5.42 -3.44
CA ILE A 85 19.57 -6.57 -3.09
C ILE A 85 18.93 -7.41 -1.98
N VAL A 86 18.99 -8.74 -2.12
CA VAL A 86 18.59 -9.67 -1.06
C VAL A 86 19.78 -9.95 -0.14
N TYR A 87 19.58 -9.82 1.16
CA TYR A 87 20.57 -10.08 2.20
C TYR A 87 20.11 -11.18 3.16
N ASP A 88 21.05 -11.97 3.67
CA ASP A 88 20.81 -12.86 4.81
C ASP A 88 21.26 -12.17 6.10
N ARG A 89 20.33 -11.75 6.96
CA ARG A 89 20.67 -11.14 8.26
C ARG A 89 21.39 -12.11 9.18
N ALA A 90 21.14 -13.41 9.05
CA ALA A 90 21.82 -14.44 9.83
C ALA A 90 23.26 -14.69 9.34
N ASN A 91 23.62 -14.23 8.13
CA ASN A 91 24.95 -14.39 7.55
C ASN A 91 25.49 -13.05 7.01
N PRO A 92 26.19 -12.24 7.84
CA PRO A 92 26.71 -10.93 7.45
C PRO A 92 27.77 -10.99 6.34
N ASN A 93 28.33 -12.17 6.04
CA ASN A 93 29.27 -12.38 4.95
C ASN A 93 28.59 -12.74 3.62
N TYR A 94 27.26 -12.90 3.60
CA TYR A 94 26.51 -13.18 2.39
C TYR A 94 26.60 -11.98 1.43
N LYS A 95 27.23 -12.21 0.27
CA LYS A 95 27.28 -11.23 -0.82
C LYS A 95 25.93 -11.31 -1.55
N GLY A 96 25.09 -10.30 -1.30
CA GLY A 96 23.70 -10.27 -1.72
C GLY A 96 23.44 -10.63 -3.18
N MET A 97 22.27 -11.21 -3.46
CA MET A 97 21.84 -11.43 -4.84
C MET A 97 21.32 -10.11 -5.42
N ILE A 98 21.95 -9.63 -6.50
CA ILE A 98 21.51 -8.44 -7.24
C ILE A 98 20.54 -8.90 -8.32
N THR A 99 19.26 -8.59 -8.15
CA THR A 99 18.27 -8.64 -9.22
C THR A 99 17.93 -7.20 -9.58
N ALA A 100 18.48 -6.72 -10.71
CA ALA A 100 18.22 -5.36 -11.17
C ALA A 100 16.76 -5.22 -11.60
N SER A 101 16.00 -4.37 -10.91
CA SER A 101 14.69 -3.90 -11.35
C SER A 101 14.72 -2.37 -11.45
N ILE A 102 14.54 -1.85 -12.67
CA ILE A 102 14.56 -0.41 -12.97
C ILE A 102 13.12 0.11 -12.86
N SER A 103 12.85 1.05 -11.96
CA SER A 103 11.64 1.89 -12.02
C SER A 103 12.01 3.35 -11.90
N LEU A 104 11.46 4.16 -12.80
CA LEU A 104 11.68 5.60 -12.92
C LEU A 104 10.41 6.33 -12.46
N THR A 105 10.51 7.21 -11.46
CA THR A 105 9.48 8.24 -11.20
C THR A 105 10.07 9.44 -10.42
N MET A 106 9.73 10.67 -10.84
CA MET A 106 10.34 11.98 -10.47
C MET A 106 9.58 12.73 -9.33
N PRO A 107 10.11 13.84 -8.73
CA PRO A 107 10.06 14.08 -7.27
C PRO A 107 9.05 15.13 -6.75
N SER A 108 8.85 15.16 -5.42
CA SER A 108 8.31 16.30 -4.65
C SER A 108 9.07 16.52 -3.32
N LEU A 109 9.21 17.79 -2.89
CA LEU A 109 10.16 18.26 -1.87
C LEU A 109 9.47 18.69 -0.55
N PHE A 110 10.01 18.33 0.62
CA PHE A 110 9.62 18.89 1.94
C PHE A 110 10.80 18.90 2.94
N VAL A 111 10.83 19.89 3.83
CA VAL A 111 11.84 20.08 4.91
C VAL A 111 11.26 19.61 6.25
N SER A 112 12.09 19.00 7.13
CA SER A 112 11.72 18.74 8.54
C SER A 112 12.93 18.88 9.47
N ALA A 113 12.69 19.46 10.66
CA ALA A 113 13.61 19.53 11.79
C ALA A 113 13.29 18.43 12.82
N VAL A 114 14.27 18.03 13.64
CA VAL A 114 14.12 17.07 14.75
C VAL A 114 14.65 17.72 16.03
N ILE A 115 13.85 17.70 17.10
CA ILE A 115 14.24 18.12 18.46
C ILE A 115 14.38 16.86 19.31
N TYR A 116 15.54 16.67 19.95
CA TYR A 116 15.77 15.58 20.89
C TYR A 116 15.57 16.07 22.32
N THR A 117 14.71 15.40 23.08
CA THR A 117 14.62 15.55 24.54
C THR A 117 15.29 14.36 25.21
N HIS A 118 16.30 14.64 26.05
CA HIS A 118 16.98 13.64 26.88
C HIS A 118 16.05 13.10 27.98
N GLY A 119 15.99 11.77 28.10
CA GLY A 119 15.47 11.09 29.30
C GLY A 119 14.81 9.74 29.03
N ALA A 120 15.47 8.66 29.47
CA ALA A 120 14.99 7.29 29.67
C ALA A 120 14.11 6.67 28.56
N ALA A 121 14.69 5.76 27.77
CA ALA A 121 13.97 4.97 26.78
C ALA A 121 12.88 4.11 27.46
N PRO A 122 11.58 4.35 27.17
CA PRO A 122 10.53 3.46 27.62
C PRO A 122 10.63 2.15 26.82
N SER A 123 10.22 1.04 27.44
CA SER A 123 9.96 -0.22 26.74
C SER A 123 9.11 0.06 25.49
N GLU A 124 9.72 -0.05 24.30
CA GLU A 124 9.07 0.15 23.01
C GLU A 124 7.95 -0.89 22.88
N ARG A 125 6.73 -0.49 23.22
CA ARG A 125 5.55 -1.20 22.71
C ARG A 125 5.60 -1.06 21.20
N SER A 126 5.55 -2.18 20.49
CA SER A 126 5.43 -2.16 19.03
C SER A 126 4.28 -1.22 18.64
N PRO A 127 4.48 -0.31 17.68
CA PRO A 127 3.44 0.62 17.26
C PRO A 127 2.21 -0.16 16.80
N SER A 128 1.03 0.42 17.03
CA SER A 128 -0.19 -0.15 16.45
C SER A 128 -0.13 -0.10 14.92
N PRO A 129 -0.73 -1.07 14.23
CA PRO A 129 -0.80 -1.07 12.77
C PRO A 129 -1.33 0.24 12.21
N THR A 130 -0.66 0.75 11.18
CA THR A 130 -1.13 1.95 10.47
C THR A 130 -2.35 1.61 9.63
N SER A 131 -3.05 2.65 9.14
CA SER A 131 -4.11 2.45 8.15
C SER A 131 -3.59 1.71 6.90
N ALA A 132 -2.38 2.03 6.42
CA ALA A 132 -1.78 1.34 5.29
C ALA A 132 -1.53 -0.17 5.55
N GLN A 133 -1.12 -0.54 6.76
CA GLN A 133 -0.97 -1.94 7.16
C GLN A 133 -2.31 -2.67 7.30
N MET A 134 -3.36 -1.98 7.78
CA MET A 134 -4.71 -2.53 7.76
C MET A 134 -5.22 -2.76 6.33
N GLN A 135 -4.92 -1.85 5.41
CA GLN A 135 -5.25 -2.03 3.98
C GLN A 135 -4.47 -3.20 3.37
N TYR A 136 -3.18 -3.36 3.71
CA TYR A 136 -2.38 -4.51 3.28
C TYR A 136 -3.04 -5.83 3.71
N LYS A 137 -3.36 -5.94 5.00
CA LYS A 137 -4.02 -7.13 5.57
C LYS A 137 -5.40 -7.40 4.94
N ALA A 138 -6.16 -6.36 4.65
CA ALA A 138 -7.44 -6.49 3.94
C ALA A 138 -7.25 -6.99 2.48
N ALA A 139 -6.22 -6.53 1.79
CA ALA A 139 -5.90 -6.94 0.42
C ALA A 139 -5.37 -8.37 0.32
N GLU A 140 -4.67 -8.86 1.34
CA GLU A 140 -4.31 -10.27 1.43
C GLU A 140 -5.55 -11.17 1.51
N ARG A 141 -6.57 -10.72 2.26
CA ARG A 141 -7.77 -11.49 2.58
C ARG A 141 -8.89 -11.38 1.54
N ASN A 142 -8.93 -10.31 0.76
CA ASN A 142 -10.02 -10.05 -0.17
C ASN A 142 -9.48 -9.59 -1.55
N ASN A 143 -9.66 -10.43 -2.56
CA ASN A 143 -9.22 -10.15 -3.92
C ASN A 143 -9.90 -8.91 -4.53
N HIS A 144 -11.17 -8.66 -4.21
CA HIS A 144 -11.86 -7.46 -4.69
C HIS A 144 -11.30 -6.19 -4.05
N TYR A 145 -10.89 -6.25 -2.78
CA TYR A 145 -10.19 -5.15 -2.12
C TYR A 145 -8.82 -4.89 -2.77
N ARG A 146 -8.07 -5.96 -3.05
CA ARG A 146 -6.80 -5.89 -3.77
C ARG A 146 -6.96 -5.27 -5.16
N ASP A 147 -7.96 -5.70 -5.91
CA ASP A 147 -8.26 -5.15 -7.24
C ASP A 147 -8.63 -3.67 -7.16
N ALA A 148 -9.42 -3.27 -6.16
CA ALA A 148 -9.78 -1.86 -5.94
C ALA A 148 -8.54 -0.98 -5.69
N LEU A 149 -7.61 -1.44 -4.85
CA LEU A 149 -6.34 -0.74 -4.63
C LEU A 149 -5.51 -0.64 -5.91
N ARG A 150 -5.40 -1.75 -6.66
CA ARG A 150 -4.64 -1.80 -7.91
C ARG A 150 -5.19 -0.81 -8.94
N TYR A 151 -6.49 -0.86 -9.23
CA TYR A 151 -7.12 0.02 -10.21
C TYR A 151 -6.96 1.50 -9.87
N LEU A 152 -7.07 1.86 -8.58
CA LEU A 152 -6.85 3.24 -8.16
C LEU A 152 -5.38 3.67 -8.29
N SER A 153 -4.44 2.74 -8.09
CA SER A 153 -3.00 3.04 -8.17
C SER A 153 -2.45 3.13 -9.60
N GLU A 154 -3.11 2.49 -10.57
CA GLU A 154 -2.59 2.36 -11.95
C GLU A 154 -3.06 3.48 -12.89
N SER A 155 -4.11 4.24 -12.55
CA SER A 155 -4.66 5.26 -13.45
C SER A 155 -5.53 6.31 -12.76
N ASP A 156 -5.34 7.56 -13.20
CA ASP A 156 -6.09 8.75 -12.81
C ASP A 156 -7.28 9.03 -13.76
N ASP A 157 -7.85 7.99 -14.38
CA ASP A 157 -8.98 8.14 -15.29
C ASP A 157 -10.33 7.66 -14.72
N TRP A 158 -11.40 8.14 -15.34
CA TRP A 158 -12.77 7.78 -14.98
C TRP A 158 -13.07 6.29 -15.16
N GLN A 159 -12.43 5.62 -16.12
CA GLN A 159 -12.62 4.20 -16.35
C GLN A 159 -12.08 3.36 -15.18
N SER A 160 -10.97 3.78 -14.60
CA SER A 160 -10.31 3.12 -13.48
C SER A 160 -11.10 3.35 -12.21
N LEU A 161 -11.61 4.56 -11.98
CA LEU A 161 -12.57 4.84 -10.91
C LEU A 161 -13.84 3.98 -11.01
N TYR A 162 -14.36 3.77 -12.23
CA TYR A 162 -15.48 2.86 -12.45
C TYR A 162 -15.13 1.41 -12.06
N LYS A 163 -13.92 0.94 -12.40
CA LYS A 163 -13.44 -0.39 -12.00
C LYS A 163 -13.24 -0.53 -10.49
N VAL A 164 -12.76 0.52 -9.82
CA VAL A 164 -12.69 0.55 -8.36
C VAL A 164 -14.07 0.39 -7.75
N GLN A 165 -15.09 1.09 -8.28
CA GLN A 165 -16.47 0.94 -7.80
C GLN A 165 -17.04 -0.45 -8.04
N GLU A 166 -16.80 -1.06 -9.22
CA GLU A 166 -17.22 -2.44 -9.49
C GLU A 166 -16.62 -3.41 -8.46
N ALA A 167 -15.35 -3.23 -8.10
CA ALA A 167 -14.68 -4.05 -7.10
C ALA A 167 -15.24 -3.82 -5.68
N LEU A 168 -15.40 -2.56 -5.26
CA LEU A 168 -15.97 -2.21 -3.96
C LEU A 168 -17.41 -2.74 -3.79
N ALA A 169 -18.23 -2.70 -4.84
CA ALA A 169 -19.60 -3.24 -4.82
C ALA A 169 -19.65 -4.77 -4.60
N LYS A 170 -18.55 -5.50 -4.78
CA LYS A 170 -18.44 -6.93 -4.44
C LYS A 170 -18.09 -7.18 -2.97
N ILE A 171 -17.57 -6.18 -2.27
CA ILE A 171 -17.24 -6.26 -0.83
C ILE A 171 -18.49 -5.96 -0.01
N ARG A 172 -19.28 -4.97 -0.43
CA ARG A 172 -20.47 -4.53 0.29
C ARG A 172 -21.51 -3.92 -0.64
N SER A 173 -22.78 -4.02 -0.26
CA SER A 173 -23.86 -3.37 -1.00
C SER A 173 -23.72 -1.85 -0.98
N GLU A 174 -24.16 -1.21 -2.06
CA GLU A 174 -24.05 0.23 -2.29
C GLU A 174 -24.72 1.07 -1.18
N ASP A 175 -25.78 0.55 -0.56
CA ASP A 175 -26.53 1.24 0.50
C ASP A 175 -25.88 1.13 1.89
N SER A 176 -24.79 0.37 2.01
CA SER A 176 -24.17 0.10 3.31
C SER A 176 -22.92 0.93 3.58
N TRP A 177 -22.46 1.75 2.63
CA TRP A 177 -21.33 2.65 2.82
C TRP A 177 -21.71 3.81 3.72
N ARG A 178 -20.93 4.05 4.77
CA ARG A 178 -21.16 5.17 5.70
C ARG A 178 -20.45 6.45 5.25
N CYS A 179 -19.35 6.32 4.52
CA CYS A 179 -18.52 7.44 4.08
C CYS A 179 -19.03 8.19 2.84
N ILE A 180 -20.06 7.67 2.17
CA ILE A 180 -20.68 8.30 0.99
C ILE A 180 -22.19 8.10 1.02
N SER A 181 -22.95 9.11 0.63
CA SER A 181 -24.41 8.97 0.51
C SER A 181 -24.78 8.21 -0.76
N LYS A 182 -25.96 7.59 -0.77
CA LYS A 182 -26.50 6.91 -1.97
C LYS A 182 -26.55 7.81 -3.21
N SER A 183 -26.88 9.08 -3.03
CA SER A 183 -26.92 10.04 -4.14
C SER A 183 -25.54 10.31 -4.71
N GLU A 184 -24.53 10.45 -3.85
CA GLU A 184 -23.14 10.70 -4.25
C GLU A 184 -22.50 9.46 -4.89
N TRP A 185 -22.79 8.26 -4.37
CA TRP A 185 -22.40 6.99 -4.99
C TRP A 185 -22.97 6.87 -6.41
N ASN A 186 -24.26 7.17 -6.59
CA ASN A 186 -24.91 7.13 -7.90
C ASN A 186 -24.38 8.22 -8.84
N ARG A 187 -24.00 9.39 -8.32
CA ARG A 187 -23.35 10.44 -9.11
C ARG A 187 -21.98 9.98 -9.58
N LEU A 188 -21.15 9.46 -8.68
CA LEU A 188 -19.84 8.90 -8.98
C LEU A 188 -19.94 7.81 -10.07
N LYS A 189 -20.85 6.84 -9.89
CA LYS A 189 -21.08 5.73 -10.83
C LYS A 189 -21.48 6.20 -12.22
N ARG A 190 -22.36 7.20 -12.32
CA ARG A 190 -22.77 7.76 -13.61
C ARG A 190 -21.64 8.52 -14.28
N THR A 191 -20.94 9.39 -13.54
CA THR A 191 -19.81 10.17 -14.07
C THR A 191 -18.67 9.25 -14.54
N ALA A 192 -18.31 8.25 -13.75
CA ALA A 192 -17.23 7.31 -14.07
C ALA A 192 -17.55 6.40 -15.28
N ASN A 193 -18.83 6.07 -15.48
CA ASN A 193 -19.28 5.24 -16.61
C ASN A 193 -19.62 6.05 -17.88
N GLU A 194 -19.60 7.38 -17.81
CA GLU A 194 -19.95 8.26 -18.93
C GLU A 194 -19.08 8.04 -20.18
N PRO A 195 -17.73 7.88 -20.06
CA PRO A 195 -16.85 7.62 -21.20
C PRO A 195 -17.24 6.42 -22.08
N ARG A 196 -17.90 5.41 -21.50
CA ARG A 196 -18.28 4.15 -22.17
C ARG A 196 -19.57 4.24 -23.00
N HIS A 197 -20.30 5.34 -22.90
CA HIS A 197 -21.64 5.47 -23.50
C HIS A 197 -21.82 6.71 -24.39
N HIS A 198 -20.72 7.38 -24.75
CA HIS A 198 -20.75 8.68 -25.42
C HIS A 198 -21.23 8.71 -26.87
N GLU A 199 -21.46 7.57 -27.52
CA GLU A 199 -21.87 7.63 -28.93
C GLU A 199 -23.26 8.26 -29.12
N ASN A 200 -24.17 8.25 -28.13
CA ASN A 200 -25.54 8.81 -28.32
C ASN A 200 -26.33 9.21 -27.04
N LYS A 201 -25.69 9.55 -25.90
CA LYS A 201 -26.43 9.81 -24.63
C LYS A 201 -26.21 11.19 -23.99
N VAL A 202 -27.26 11.65 -23.31
CA VAL A 202 -27.32 12.87 -22.47
C VAL A 202 -26.19 12.85 -21.45
N ARG A 203 -25.40 13.94 -21.38
CA ARG A 203 -24.33 14.14 -20.39
C ARG A 203 -24.85 13.96 -18.97
N THR A 204 -24.02 13.46 -18.07
CA THR A 204 -24.40 13.33 -16.65
C THR A 204 -24.77 14.70 -16.09
N PRO A 205 -25.98 14.90 -15.53
CA PRO A 205 -26.32 16.14 -14.86
C PRO A 205 -25.41 16.33 -13.65
N GLN A 206 -24.70 17.47 -13.60
CA GLN A 206 -23.71 17.80 -12.55
C GLN A 206 -22.67 16.69 -12.36
N PRO A 207 -21.72 16.52 -13.31
CA PRO A 207 -20.67 15.52 -13.18
C PRO A 207 -19.83 15.78 -11.92
N MET A 208 -19.41 14.70 -11.27
CA MET A 208 -18.51 14.79 -10.13
C MET A 208 -17.11 15.25 -10.62
N LEU A 209 -16.45 16.11 -9.86
CA LEU A 209 -15.05 16.45 -10.14
C LEU A 209 -14.15 15.25 -9.84
N HIS A 210 -13.11 15.03 -10.64
CA HIS A 210 -12.24 13.85 -10.51
C HIS A 210 -11.61 13.73 -9.12
N HIS A 211 -11.04 14.81 -8.57
CA HIS A 211 -10.46 14.79 -7.23
C HIS A 211 -11.50 14.45 -6.14
N GLN A 212 -12.73 14.95 -6.28
CA GLN A 212 -13.82 14.63 -5.36
C GLN A 212 -14.19 13.13 -5.43
N ALA A 213 -14.16 12.55 -6.63
CA ALA A 213 -14.38 11.12 -6.82
C ALA A 213 -13.28 10.28 -6.15
N VAL A 214 -12.02 10.65 -6.33
CA VAL A 214 -10.88 10.01 -5.66
C VAL A 214 -11.01 10.09 -4.15
N ASP A 215 -11.37 11.26 -3.59
CA ASP A 215 -11.55 11.43 -2.14
C ASP A 215 -12.61 10.49 -1.56
N TYR A 216 -13.74 10.31 -2.26
CA TYR A 216 -14.75 9.35 -1.83
C TYR A 216 -14.23 7.92 -1.91
N VAL A 217 -13.54 7.56 -3.00
CA VAL A 217 -12.99 6.23 -3.18
C VAL A 217 -11.96 5.88 -2.10
N VAL A 218 -11.08 6.81 -1.74
CA VAL A 218 -10.10 6.63 -0.65
C VAL A 218 -10.82 6.38 0.69
N LYS A 219 -11.88 7.14 0.99
CA LYS A 219 -12.68 6.91 2.21
C LYS A 219 -13.39 5.55 2.19
N MET A 220 -13.90 5.13 1.03
CA MET A 220 -14.51 3.81 0.87
C MET A 220 -13.49 2.68 1.04
N LEU A 221 -12.24 2.85 0.57
CA LEU A 221 -11.17 1.89 0.79
C LEU A 221 -10.77 1.78 2.28
N ASP A 222 -10.77 2.90 3.01
CA ASP A 222 -10.54 2.89 4.46
C ASP A 222 -11.67 2.19 5.23
N GLU A 223 -12.92 2.47 4.87
CA GLU A 223 -14.09 1.77 5.44
C GLU A 223 -14.07 0.28 5.10
N ALA A 224 -13.78 -0.07 3.84
CA ALA A 224 -13.74 -1.44 3.36
C ALA A 224 -12.64 -2.27 4.05
N ALA A 225 -11.47 -1.69 4.33
CA ALA A 225 -10.43 -2.37 5.10
C ALA A 225 -10.94 -2.81 6.48
N SER A 226 -11.71 -1.93 7.15
CA SER A 226 -12.33 -2.21 8.45
C SER A 226 -13.40 -3.31 8.35
N VAL A 227 -14.21 -3.30 7.29
CA VAL A 227 -15.23 -4.33 7.05
C VAL A 227 -14.59 -5.69 6.80
N VAL A 228 -13.58 -5.76 5.93
CA VAL A 228 -12.86 -7.02 5.63
C VAL A 228 -12.17 -7.56 6.89
N ALA A 229 -11.63 -6.71 7.75
CA ALA A 229 -11.05 -7.12 9.01
C ALA A 229 -12.08 -7.70 10.01
N ALA A 230 -13.32 -7.19 10.01
CA ALA A 230 -14.36 -7.58 10.97
C ALA A 230 -15.02 -8.94 10.68
N VAL A 231 -15.00 -9.44 9.43
CA VAL A 231 -15.64 -10.71 9.03
C VAL A 231 -15.05 -11.93 9.77
N GLU A 232 -13.81 -11.85 10.26
CA GLU A 232 -13.18 -12.90 11.08
C GLU A 232 -13.77 -13.06 12.49
N VAL A 233 -14.28 -11.99 13.10
CA VAL A 233 -14.75 -12.06 14.51
C VAL A 233 -16.11 -12.76 14.61
N SER A 234 -16.86 -12.86 13.50
CA SER A 234 -18.20 -13.46 13.47
C SER A 234 -18.22 -14.91 12.97
N SER A 235 -17.05 -15.49 12.67
CA SER A 235 -16.90 -16.88 12.18
C SER A 235 -16.14 -17.80 13.12
N LEU A 236 -15.90 -17.35 14.36
CA LEU A 236 -15.45 -18.13 15.52
C LEU A 236 -16.57 -18.21 16.57
#